data_AF-A0A3S4K1G0-F1
#
_entry.id   AF-A0A3S4K1G0-F1
#
_cell.length_a   1.000
_cell.length_b   1.000
_cell.length_c   1.000
_cell.angle_alpha   90.00
_cell.angle_beta   90.00
_cell.angle_gamma   90.00
#
_symmetry.space_group_name_H-M   'P 1'
#
loop_
_entity.id
_entity.type
_entity.pdbx_description
1 polymer ?
#
loop_
_entity_poly.entity_id
_entity_poly.type
_entity_poly.pdbx_seq_one_letter_code
_entity_poly.pdbx_strand_id
1 'polypeptide(L)'
;MRILRACKELGIKTVAVHSSADRDLKHVLLADETVCIGPAPSVKSYLNIPAIISAAEITGAVAIHPGYGFLSENANFAEQVERSGFIFIGPKAETIRLMGDKVSAIAAMKKAGVPCVPGSDGPLGDDMDKNRAIAKPHWLSGDYQSLRRRRWSRYARSARRR
;
A
#
# COMPACT_ATOMS: atom_id res chain seq x y z
N MET A 1 9.62 -0.95 13.26
CA MET A 1 10.92 -1.54 13.66
C MET A 1 11.57 -2.45 12.59
N ARG A 2 10.83 -3.13 11.68
CA ARG A 2 11.43 -4.04 10.70
C ARG A 2 12.45 -3.37 9.78
N ILE A 3 12.10 -2.22 9.21
CA ILE A 3 12.96 -1.47 8.28
C ILE A 3 14.22 -0.98 8.98
N LEU A 4 14.09 -0.34 10.15
CA LEU A 4 15.23 0.12 10.96
C LEU A 4 16.25 -0.99 11.24
N ARG A 5 15.79 -2.20 11.59
CA ARG A 5 16.68 -3.34 11.81
C ARG A 5 17.40 -3.78 10.54
N ALA A 6 16.71 -3.79 9.39
CA ALA A 6 17.35 -4.11 8.11
C ALA A 6 18.43 -3.08 7.75
N CYS A 7 18.14 -1.79 7.90
CA CYS A 7 19.12 -0.73 7.67
C CYS A 7 20.32 -0.88 8.61
N LYS A 8 20.09 -1.17 9.89
CA LYS A 8 21.15 -1.40 10.88
C LYS A 8 22.05 -2.59 10.52
N GLU A 9 21.49 -3.70 10.06
CA GLU A 9 22.25 -4.87 9.58
C GLU A 9 23.13 -4.53 8.38
N LEU A 10 22.73 -3.56 7.55
CA LEU A 10 23.45 -3.09 6.38
C LEU A 10 24.39 -1.90 6.67
N GLY A 11 24.48 -1.44 7.92
CA GLY A 11 25.26 -0.27 8.29
C GLY A 11 24.70 1.07 7.74
N ILE A 12 23.42 1.09 7.36
CA ILE A 12 22.73 2.27 6.85
C ILE A 12 22.13 3.05 8.02
N LYS A 13 22.48 4.34 8.14
CA LYS A 13 21.89 5.26 9.12
C LYS A 13 20.41 5.52 8.83
N THR A 14 19.63 5.73 9.88
CA THR A 14 18.18 5.82 9.82
C THR A 14 17.63 7.07 10.48
N VAL A 15 16.66 7.69 9.82
CA VAL A 15 15.86 8.79 10.35
C VAL A 15 14.43 8.28 10.58
N ALA A 16 13.90 8.44 11.78
CA ALA A 16 12.48 8.20 12.06
C ALA A 16 11.70 9.51 12.13
N VAL A 17 10.66 9.63 11.31
CA VAL A 17 9.67 10.71 11.46
C VAL A 17 8.59 10.31 12.46
N HIS A 18 8.10 11.27 13.24
CA HIS A 18 7.05 11.00 14.22
C HIS A 18 6.12 12.19 14.42
N SER A 19 4.89 11.93 14.89
CA SER A 19 4.02 12.98 15.40
C SER A 19 4.44 13.42 16.81
N SER A 20 3.94 14.56 17.29
CA SER A 20 4.21 15.03 18.64
C SER A 20 3.81 14.04 19.73
N ALA A 21 2.78 13.22 19.50
CA ALA A 21 2.31 12.20 20.44
C ALA A 21 3.14 10.91 20.40
N ASP A 22 3.89 10.68 19.33
CA ASP A 22 4.59 9.42 19.08
C ASP A 22 6.09 9.48 19.44
N ARG A 23 6.55 10.59 20.02
CA ARG A 23 7.97 10.86 20.35
C ARG A 23 8.63 9.70 21.10
N ASP A 24 7.92 9.10 22.03
CA ASP A 24 8.48 8.08 22.94
C ASP A 24 8.21 6.64 22.46
N LEU A 25 7.72 6.46 21.23
CA LEU A 25 7.49 5.14 20.67
C LEU A 25 8.82 4.43 20.37
N LYS A 26 8.86 3.11 20.60
CA LYS A 26 10.06 2.27 20.44
C LYS A 26 10.74 2.37 19.07
N HIS A 27 9.99 2.67 18.01
CA HIS A 27 10.57 2.78 16.68
C HIS A 27 11.31 4.12 16.48
N VAL A 28 10.87 5.18 17.15
CA VAL A 28 11.53 6.49 17.18
C VAL A 28 12.83 6.38 17.95
N LEU A 29 12.76 5.79 19.15
CA LEU A 29 13.93 5.58 20.02
C LEU A 29 15.00 4.63 19.47
N LEU A 30 14.69 3.84 18.43
CA LEU A 30 15.65 2.94 17.79
C LEU A 30 16.43 3.61 16.65
N ALA A 31 15.87 4.66 16.04
CA ALA A 31 16.50 5.32 14.91
C ALA A 31 17.73 6.13 15.35
N ASP A 32 18.65 6.35 14.42
CA ASP A 32 19.87 7.13 14.68
C ASP A 32 19.56 8.63 14.83
N GLU A 33 18.53 9.10 14.12
CA GLU A 33 18.02 10.47 14.19
C GLU A 33 16.49 10.46 14.10
N THR A 34 15.85 11.51 14.62
CA THR A 34 14.38 11.61 14.67
C THR A 34 13.90 13.02 14.36
N VAL A 35 12.81 13.15 13.60
CA VAL A 35 12.20 14.44 13.26
C VAL A 35 10.71 14.46 13.59
N CYS A 36 10.27 15.47 14.33
CA CYS A 36 8.85 15.72 14.57
C CYS A 36 8.22 16.38 13.33
N ILE A 37 7.27 15.71 12.69
CA ILE A 37 6.63 16.15 11.44
C ILE A 37 5.25 16.79 11.62
N GLY A 38 4.80 16.97 12.86
CA GLY A 38 3.54 17.64 13.16
C GLY A 38 2.79 17.11 14.38
N PRO A 39 1.55 17.57 14.60
CA PRO A 39 0.74 17.16 15.74
C PRO A 39 0.18 15.74 15.58
N ALA A 40 -0.44 15.21 16.65
CA ALA A 40 -0.96 13.85 16.75
C ALA A 40 -1.84 13.37 15.57
N PRO A 41 -2.75 14.18 14.97
CA PRO A 41 -3.59 13.70 13.87
C PRO A 41 -2.76 13.34 12.64
N SER A 42 -2.89 12.11 12.13
CA SER A 42 -2.11 11.60 10.98
C SER A 42 -2.22 12.47 9.73
N VAL A 43 -3.39 13.07 9.47
CA VAL A 43 -3.61 14.02 8.35
C VAL A 43 -2.66 15.22 8.43
N LYS A 44 -2.28 15.62 9.64
CA LYS A 44 -1.38 16.75 9.90
C LYS A 44 0.08 16.33 10.11
N SER A 45 0.37 15.02 10.14
CA SER A 45 1.72 14.45 10.35
C SER A 45 2.05 13.40 9.28
N TYR A 46 1.77 12.12 9.50
CA TYR A 46 2.21 11.02 8.62
C TYR A 46 1.61 11.02 7.20
N LEU A 47 0.53 11.75 6.97
CA LEU A 47 -0.07 11.94 5.65
C LEU A 47 0.27 13.33 5.04
N ASN A 48 1.08 14.11 5.73
CA ASN A 48 1.54 15.42 5.28
C ASN A 48 2.83 15.25 4.46
N ILE A 49 2.66 15.14 3.14
CA ILE A 49 3.76 14.94 2.19
C ILE A 49 4.84 16.04 2.32
N PRO A 50 4.50 17.35 2.30
CA PRO A 50 5.51 18.41 2.51
C PRO A 50 6.35 18.23 3.77
N ALA A 51 5.73 17.91 4.91
CA ALA A 51 6.46 17.74 6.17
C ALA A 51 7.46 16.58 6.13
N ILE A 52 7.11 15.48 5.45
CA ILE A 52 7.99 14.31 5.28
C ILE A 52 9.16 14.64 4.34
N ILE A 53 8.90 15.34 3.23
CA ILE A 53 9.94 15.76 2.29
C ILE A 53 10.91 16.73 2.98
N SER A 54 10.41 17.74 3.68
CA SER A 54 11.26 18.66 4.44
C SER A 54 12.08 17.94 5.52
N ALA A 55 11.53 16.93 6.18
CA ALA A 55 12.29 16.11 7.13
C ALA A 55 13.44 15.36 6.45
N ALA A 56 13.23 14.83 5.23
CA ALA A 56 14.29 14.18 4.47
C ALA A 56 15.38 15.17 4.01
N GLU A 57 14.99 16.38 3.60
CA GLU A 57 15.91 17.45 3.20
C GLU A 57 16.82 17.89 4.35
N ILE A 58 16.26 18.23 5.51
CA ILE A 58 17.06 18.76 6.65
C ILE A 58 18.01 17.71 7.24
N THR A 59 17.66 16.42 7.14
CA THR A 59 18.49 15.33 7.66
C THR A 59 19.49 14.80 6.63
N GLY A 60 19.41 15.26 5.38
CA GLY A 60 20.25 14.75 4.29
C GLY A 60 19.98 13.28 3.95
N ALA A 61 18.76 12.80 4.20
CA ALA A 61 18.39 11.45 3.81
C ALA A 61 18.43 11.29 2.28
N VAL A 62 18.84 10.12 1.79
CA VAL A 62 18.93 9.86 0.33
C VAL A 62 17.76 9.05 -0.21
N ALA A 63 17.01 8.39 0.67
CA ALA A 63 15.92 7.49 0.32
C ALA A 63 14.82 7.52 1.38
N ILE A 64 13.58 7.31 0.95
CA ILE A 64 12.40 7.23 1.81
C ILE A 64 11.75 5.86 1.63
N HIS A 65 11.64 5.11 2.73
CA HIS A 65 10.87 3.88 2.75
C HIS A 65 9.49 4.14 3.39
N PRO A 66 8.37 3.98 2.64
CA PRO A 66 7.05 4.35 3.15
C PRO A 66 6.41 3.30 4.08
N GLY A 67 7.10 2.20 4.39
CA GLY A 67 6.51 1.05 5.07
C GLY A 67 5.30 0.49 4.32
N TYR A 68 4.18 0.34 5.04
CA TYR A 68 2.89 -0.11 4.54
C TYR A 68 1.78 0.77 5.13
N GLY A 69 0.63 0.85 4.46
CA GLY A 69 -0.40 1.83 4.80
C GLY A 69 0.08 3.27 4.58
N PHE A 70 -0.61 4.25 5.17
CA PHE A 70 -0.32 5.67 5.01
C PHE A 70 -0.10 6.08 3.54
N LEU A 71 1.14 6.45 3.18
CA LEU A 71 1.49 6.94 1.85
C LEU A 71 2.17 5.87 0.96
N SER A 72 2.31 4.62 1.43
CA SER A 72 2.96 3.54 0.66
C SER A 72 2.29 3.20 -0.67
N GLU A 73 0.97 3.43 -0.76
CA GLU A 73 0.18 3.22 -1.98
C GLU A 73 -0.25 4.57 -2.61
N ASN A 74 0.36 5.68 -2.19
CA ASN A 74 0.04 6.99 -2.72
C ASN A 74 1.00 7.34 -3.87
N ALA A 75 0.50 7.29 -5.10
CA ALA A 75 1.31 7.58 -6.28
C ALA A 75 1.85 9.02 -6.32
N ASN A 76 1.09 9.99 -5.83
CA ASN A 76 1.54 11.38 -5.75
C ASN A 76 2.71 11.51 -4.77
N PHE A 77 2.69 10.78 -3.65
CA PHE A 77 3.82 10.77 -2.73
C PHE A 77 5.08 10.21 -3.38
N ALA A 78 5.00 9.05 -4.04
CA ALA A 78 6.15 8.46 -4.72
C ALA A 78 6.74 9.42 -5.77
N GLU A 79 5.89 10.06 -6.56
CA GLU A 79 6.30 11.05 -7.58
C GLU A 79 6.97 12.28 -6.95
N GLN A 80 6.46 12.79 -5.84
CA GLN A 80 7.05 13.93 -5.14
C GLN A 80 8.42 13.57 -4.53
N VAL A 81 8.55 12.38 -3.94
CA VAL A 81 9.83 11.87 -3.42
C VAL A 81 10.89 11.84 -4.52
N GLU A 82 10.57 11.24 -5.68
CA GLU A 82 11.48 11.16 -6.82
C GLU A 82 11.82 12.55 -7.40
N ARG A 83 10.82 13.44 -7.51
CA ARG A 83 11.03 14.81 -8.01
C ARG A 83 11.87 15.68 -7.08
N SER A 84 11.80 15.43 -5.77
CA SER A 84 12.67 16.07 -4.77
C SER A 84 14.07 15.48 -4.73
N GLY A 85 14.41 14.53 -5.61
CA GLY A 85 15.75 13.95 -5.72
C GLY A 85 16.03 12.79 -4.76
N PHE A 86 15.02 12.31 -4.04
CA PHE A 86 15.14 11.17 -3.14
C PHE A 86 14.77 9.86 -3.83
N ILE A 87 15.35 8.75 -3.37
CA ILE A 87 14.96 7.41 -3.80
C ILE A 87 13.68 7.00 -3.06
N PHE A 88 12.59 6.79 -3.79
CA PHE A 88 11.42 6.12 -3.24
C PHE A 88 11.64 4.61 -3.19
N ILE A 89 11.69 4.02 -1.98
CA ILE A 89 11.88 2.57 -1.81
C ILE A 89 10.52 1.88 -2.00
N GLY A 90 10.17 1.65 -3.27
CA GLY A 90 8.91 1.04 -3.68
C GLY A 90 8.76 0.99 -5.21
N PRO A 91 7.57 0.62 -5.72
CA PRO A 91 7.29 0.66 -7.14
C PRO A 91 7.18 2.11 -7.65
N LYS A 92 7.37 2.30 -8.97
CA LYS A 92 7.21 3.61 -9.62
C LYS A 92 5.80 4.18 -9.42
N ALA A 93 5.67 5.50 -9.41
CA ALA A 93 4.39 6.19 -9.28
C ALA A 93 3.34 5.71 -10.30
N GLU A 94 3.72 5.50 -11.56
CA GLU A 94 2.86 4.97 -12.61
C GLU A 94 2.32 3.56 -12.28
N THR A 95 3.17 2.71 -11.71
CA THR A 95 2.77 1.36 -11.28
C THR A 95 1.81 1.44 -10.10
N ILE A 96 2.03 2.36 -9.16
CA ILE A 96 1.11 2.59 -8.05
C ILE A 96 -0.26 3.06 -8.56
N ARG A 97 -0.31 4.00 -9.52
CA ARG A 97 -1.59 4.45 -10.12
C ARG A 97 -2.32 3.30 -10.81
N LEU A 98 -1.60 2.52 -11.61
CA LEU A 98 -2.17 1.39 -12.35
C LEU A 98 -2.74 0.33 -11.42
N MET A 99 -2.00 0.00 -10.36
CA MET A 99 -2.35 -1.09 -9.44
C MET A 99 -3.29 -0.66 -8.31
N GLY A 100 -3.36 0.63 -8.00
CA GLY A 100 -4.26 1.21 -7.00
C GLY A 100 -5.72 1.24 -7.44
N ASP A 101 -5.98 1.33 -8.75
CA ASP A 101 -7.32 1.17 -9.30
C ASP A 101 -7.61 -0.30 -9.62
N LYS A 102 -8.61 -0.89 -8.95
CA LYS A 102 -8.92 -2.31 -9.08
C LYS A 102 -9.32 -2.72 -10.49
N VAL A 103 -10.03 -1.85 -11.21
CA VAL A 103 -10.48 -2.14 -12.58
C VAL A 103 -9.29 -2.20 -13.52
N SER A 104 -8.46 -1.15 -13.49
CA SER A 104 -7.24 -1.03 -14.28
C SER A 104 -6.24 -2.14 -13.95
N ALA A 105 -6.10 -2.50 -12.68
CA ALA A 105 -5.26 -3.61 -12.24
C ALA A 105 -5.72 -4.96 -12.82
N ILE A 106 -7.02 -5.26 -12.78
CA ILE A 106 -7.57 -6.50 -13.37
C ILE A 106 -7.34 -6.52 -14.88
N ALA A 107 -7.57 -5.40 -15.57
CA ALA A 107 -7.32 -5.29 -17.01
C ALA A 107 -5.84 -5.53 -17.35
N ALA A 108 -4.92 -4.95 -16.58
CA ALA A 108 -3.47 -5.15 -16.74
C ALA A 108 -3.07 -6.62 -16.50
N MET A 109 -3.61 -7.25 -15.46
CA MET A 109 -3.35 -8.67 -15.15
C MET A 109 -3.88 -9.60 -16.24
N LYS A 110 -5.09 -9.38 -16.74
CA LYS A 110 -5.64 -10.13 -17.89
C LYS A 110 -4.77 -9.98 -19.14
N LYS A 111 -4.31 -8.75 -19.44
CA LYS A 111 -3.41 -8.49 -20.57
C LYS A 111 -2.06 -9.21 -20.43
N ALA A 112 -1.58 -9.37 -19.20
CA ALA A 112 -0.37 -10.14 -18.89
C ALA A 112 -0.60 -11.67 -18.87
N GLY A 113 -1.81 -12.15 -19.22
CA GLY A 113 -2.14 -13.57 -19.21
C GLY A 113 -2.38 -14.17 -17.82
N VAL A 114 -2.52 -13.33 -16.79
CA VAL A 114 -2.79 -13.78 -15.42
C VAL A 114 -4.29 -14.07 -15.27
N PRO A 115 -4.69 -15.28 -14.83
CA PRO A 115 -6.09 -15.59 -14.58
C PRO A 115 -6.66 -14.71 -13.45
N CYS A 116 -7.68 -13.92 -13.77
CA CYS A 116 -8.40 -13.08 -12.80
C CYS A 116 -9.75 -13.69 -12.43
N VAL A 117 -10.27 -13.29 -11.27
CA VAL A 117 -11.63 -13.66 -10.86
C VAL A 117 -12.63 -13.01 -11.83
N PRO A 118 -13.61 -13.77 -12.38
CA PRO A 118 -14.67 -13.21 -13.20
C PRO A 118 -15.46 -12.13 -12.44
N GLY A 119 -15.78 -11.03 -13.12
CA GLY A 119 -16.48 -9.89 -12.54
C GLY A 119 -17.11 -9.02 -13.61
N SER A 120 -17.51 -7.80 -13.25
CA SER A 120 -18.26 -6.87 -14.10
C SER A 120 -17.51 -6.30 -15.31
N ASP A 121 -16.26 -6.71 -15.54
CA ASP A 121 -15.37 -6.20 -16.61
C ASP A 121 -15.23 -4.66 -16.68
N GLY A 122 -15.55 -3.97 -15.58
CA GLY A 122 -15.54 -2.53 -15.46
C GLY A 122 -16.17 -2.04 -14.14
N PRO A 123 -16.14 -0.73 -13.86
CA PRO A 123 -16.86 -0.15 -12.73
C PRO A 123 -18.37 -0.34 -12.90
N LEU A 124 -19.08 -0.54 -11.79
CA LEU A 124 -20.54 -0.56 -11.79
C LEU A 124 -21.05 0.90 -11.83
N GLY A 125 -22.10 1.14 -12.61
CA GLY A 125 -22.82 2.41 -12.60
C GLY A 125 -24.00 2.39 -11.61
N ASP A 126 -24.83 3.43 -11.66
CA ASP A 126 -26.01 3.55 -10.78
C ASP A 126 -27.24 2.77 -11.26
N ASP A 127 -27.16 2.16 -12.45
CA ASP A 127 -28.23 1.36 -13.04
C ASP A 127 -28.35 0.00 -12.34
N MET A 128 -29.26 -0.07 -11.36
CA MET A 128 -29.47 -1.25 -10.54
C MET A 128 -29.93 -2.48 -11.32
N ASP A 129 -30.66 -2.30 -12.42
CA ASP A 129 -31.13 -3.41 -13.24
C ASP A 129 -29.97 -4.03 -14.04
N LYS A 130 -29.09 -3.19 -14.62
CA LYS A 130 -27.84 -3.67 -15.24
C LYS A 130 -26.94 -4.36 -14.23
N ASN A 131 -26.75 -3.78 -13.04
CA ASN A 131 -25.93 -4.37 -11.99
C ASN A 131 -26.47 -5.75 -11.55
N ARG A 132 -27.81 -5.89 -11.45
CA ARG A 132 -28.46 -7.16 -11.15
C ARG A 132 -28.29 -8.18 -12.27
N ALA A 133 -28.35 -7.75 -13.53
CA ALA A 133 -28.11 -8.62 -14.69
C ALA A 133 -26.67 -9.15 -14.71
N ILE A 134 -25.67 -8.33 -14.36
CA ILE A 134 -24.27 -8.75 -14.22
C ILE A 134 -24.10 -9.76 -13.07
N ALA A 135 -24.82 -9.58 -11.97
CA ALA A 135 -24.73 -10.50 -10.82
C ALA A 135 -25.27 -11.91 -11.12
N LYS A 136 -26.40 -12.05 -11.81
CA LYS A 136 -27.11 -13.34 -11.97
C LYS A 136 -26.26 -14.46 -12.62
N PRO A 137 -25.52 -14.25 -13.73
CA PRO A 137 -24.69 -15.27 -14.37
C PRO A 137 -23.53 -15.77 -13.49
N HIS A 138 -22.88 -14.87 -12.74
CA HIS A 138 -21.69 -15.22 -11.98
C HIS A 138 -22.00 -16.03 -10.71
N TRP A 139 -23.15 -15.80 -10.08
CA TRP A 139 -23.56 -16.53 -8.86
C TRP A 139 -24.14 -17.92 -9.13
N LEU A 140 -24.73 -18.13 -10.31
CA LEU A 140 -25.37 -19.39 -10.71
C LEU A 140 -24.43 -20.32 -11.51
N SER A 141 -23.28 -19.84 -11.94
CA SER A 141 -22.28 -20.68 -12.61
C SER A 141 -21.72 -21.75 -11.66
N GLY A 142 -21.73 -23.02 -12.10
CA GLY A 142 -21.20 -24.15 -11.33
C GLY A 142 -19.72 -24.01 -10.95
N ASP A 143 -18.96 -23.25 -11.74
CA ASP A 143 -17.54 -22.95 -11.49
C ASP A 143 -17.32 -22.04 -10.28
N TYR A 144 -18.19 -21.05 -10.03
CA TYR A 144 -18.05 -20.16 -8.88
C TYR A 144 -18.34 -20.89 -7.55
N GLN A 145 -19.34 -21.78 -7.55
CA GLN A 145 -19.65 -22.68 -6.43
C GLN A 145 -18.49 -23.67 -6.15
N SER A 146 -17.86 -24.21 -7.20
CA SER A 146 -16.73 -25.14 -7.07
C SER A 146 -15.46 -24.45 -6.57
N LEU A 147 -15.15 -23.24 -7.07
CA LEU A 147 -14.04 -22.41 -6.62
C LEU A 147 -14.20 -21.98 -5.16
N ARG A 148 -15.40 -21.59 -4.73
CA ARG A 148 -15.68 -21.24 -3.33
C ARG A 148 -15.48 -22.45 -2.40
N ARG A 149 -15.96 -23.64 -2.78
CA ARG A 149 -15.75 -24.88 -2.01
C ARG A 149 -14.27 -25.24 -1.89
N ARG A 150 -13.50 -25.14 -2.98
CA ARG A 150 -12.05 -25.41 -2.97
C ARG A 150 -11.27 -24.41 -2.11
N ARG A 151 -11.64 -23.12 -2.16
CA ARG A 151 -11.00 -22.05 -1.38
C ARG A 151 -11.27 -22.19 0.12
N TRP A 152 -12.52 -22.43 0.52
CA TRP A 152 -12.91 -22.67 1.92
C TRP A 152 -12.27 -23.94 2.48
N SER A 153 -12.19 -25.00 1.68
CA SER A 153 -11.52 -26.25 2.04
C SER A 153 -10.01 -26.08 2.30
N ARG A 154 -9.32 -25.24 1.54
CA ARG A 154 -7.89 -24.93 1.80
C ARG A 154 -7.72 -24.04 3.02
N TYR A 155 -8.57 -23.04 3.19
CA TYR A 155 -8.52 -22.12 4.34
C TYR A 155 -8.77 -22.86 5.67
N ALA A 156 -9.81 -23.70 5.72
CA ALA A 156 -10.14 -24.54 6.88
C ALA A 156 -9.03 -25.54 7.24
N ARG A 157 -8.31 -26.09 6.24
CA ARG A 157 -7.14 -26.95 6.46
C ARG A 157 -5.93 -26.19 7.01
N SER A 158 -5.75 -24.92 6.63
CA SER A 158 -4.68 -24.09 7.18
C SER A 158 -4.98 -23.61 8.60
N ALA A 159 -6.25 -23.36 8.93
CA ALA A 159 -6.69 -22.91 10.25
C ALA A 159 -6.64 -24.02 11.32
N ARG A 160 -6.74 -25.29 10.94
CA ARG A 160 -6.55 -26.45 11.86
C ARG A 160 -5.09 -26.82 12.13
N ARG A 161 -4.14 -26.19 11.44
CA ARG A 161 -2.69 -26.40 11.61
C ARG A 161 -2.00 -25.27 12.38
N ARG A 162 -2.77 -24.38 13.01
CA ARG A 162 -2.30 -23.37 13.95
C ARG A 162 -2.88 -23.65 15.32
#